data_AF-A0A923SAB8-F1
#
_entry.id   AF-A0A923SAB8-F1
#
_cell.length_a   1.000
_cell.length_b   1.000
_cell.length_c   1.000
_cell.angle_alpha   90.00
_cell.angle_beta   90.00
_cell.angle_gamma   90.00
#
_symmetry.space_group_name_H-M   'P 1'
#
loop_
_entity.id
_entity.type
_entity.pdbx_description
1 polymer ?
#
loop_
_entity_poly.entity_id
_entity_poly.type
_entity_poly.pdbx_seq_one_letter_code
_entity_poly.pdbx_strand_id
1 'polypeptide(L)'
;MENTSNYGLKRWDPEDRILHTEFNDNWDKIDTALKSNADGVAALQTALASCGNCKIVYGTYTGSGKSGSANPNKLTFDGKPVLVIVQEEKQTADMDINLRMLRPCTWAQGAATNDNWVNAVTWGAAQVQWYSRNDYAPTQFNETGKKYYYLALIDAAV
;
A
#
# COMPACT_ATOMS: atom_id res chain seq x y z
N MET A 1 12.84 -28.09 -43.81
CA MET A 1 12.71 -27.98 -42.33
C MET A 1 12.26 -26.58 -41.93
N GLU A 2 10.97 -26.45 -41.69
CA GLU A 2 10.30 -25.22 -41.21
C GLU A 2 10.34 -25.12 -39.68
N ASN A 3 10.15 -23.92 -39.13
CA ASN A 3 10.05 -23.72 -37.68
C ASN A 3 8.73 -23.02 -37.31
N THR A 4 8.31 -23.14 -36.05
CA THR A 4 7.21 -22.33 -35.50
C THR A 4 7.60 -20.85 -35.44
N SER A 5 6.62 -19.94 -35.43
CA SER A 5 6.85 -18.51 -35.62
C SER A 5 7.36 -17.76 -34.38
N ASN A 6 7.02 -18.22 -33.16
CA ASN A 6 7.36 -17.47 -31.94
C ASN A 6 8.69 -17.90 -31.33
N TYR A 7 8.90 -19.20 -31.14
CA TYR A 7 10.10 -19.75 -30.48
C TYR A 7 10.96 -20.64 -31.38
N GLY A 8 10.60 -20.79 -32.66
CA GLY A 8 11.42 -21.49 -33.63
C GLY A 8 11.55 -23.00 -33.38
N LEU A 9 10.51 -23.64 -32.83
CA LEU A 9 10.47 -25.08 -32.60
C LEU A 9 10.55 -25.82 -33.94
N LYS A 10 11.35 -26.89 -33.98
CA LYS A 10 11.63 -27.64 -35.21
C LYS A 10 10.41 -28.45 -35.65
N ARG A 11 9.95 -28.21 -36.88
CA ARG A 11 8.91 -29.01 -37.52
C ARG A 11 9.54 -30.12 -38.35
N TRP A 12 8.86 -31.25 -38.40
CA TRP A 12 9.25 -32.38 -39.22
C TRP A 12 8.83 -32.11 -40.66
N ASP A 13 9.62 -32.57 -41.62
CA ASP A 13 9.40 -32.27 -43.03
C ASP A 13 8.19 -33.06 -43.55
N PRO A 14 7.33 -32.51 -44.44
CA PRO A 14 6.21 -33.27 -45.00
C PRO A 14 6.60 -34.57 -45.73
N GLU A 15 7.86 -34.71 -46.13
CA GLU A 15 8.40 -35.92 -46.77
C GLU A 15 8.94 -36.96 -45.76
N ASP A 16 8.92 -36.67 -44.45
CA ASP A 16 9.40 -37.60 -43.43
C ASP A 16 8.55 -38.87 -43.34
N ARG A 17 9.20 -40.01 -43.06
CA ARG A 17 8.59 -41.35 -43.05
C ARG A 17 7.63 -41.62 -41.89
N ILE A 18 7.40 -40.65 -41.02
CA ILE A 18 6.74 -40.81 -39.72
C ILE A 18 5.51 -39.90 -39.72
N LEU A 19 4.41 -40.30 -39.07
CA LEU A 19 3.20 -39.49 -38.96
C LEU A 19 3.51 -38.17 -38.24
N HIS A 20 3.70 -37.08 -38.98
CA HIS A 20 4.23 -35.81 -38.46
C HIS A 20 3.15 -34.74 -38.25
N THR A 21 1.96 -34.88 -38.84
CA THR A 21 0.90 -33.87 -38.80
C THR A 21 0.48 -33.53 -37.38
N GLU A 22 0.10 -34.52 -36.57
CA GLU A 22 -0.32 -34.28 -35.19
C GLU A 22 0.80 -33.72 -34.30
N PHE A 23 2.06 -34.11 -34.56
CA PHE A 23 3.21 -33.57 -33.83
C PHE A 23 3.47 -32.10 -34.21
N ASN A 24 3.46 -31.77 -35.51
CA ASN A 24 3.62 -30.41 -35.99
C ASN A 24 2.47 -29.51 -35.50
N ASP A 25 1.23 -30.00 -35.49
CA ASP A 25 0.07 -29.29 -34.93
C ASP A 25 0.24 -29.04 -33.42
N ASN A 26 0.77 -30.03 -32.68
CA ASN A 26 1.07 -29.86 -31.26
C ASN A 26 2.20 -28.86 -31.03
N TRP A 27 3.22 -28.82 -31.89
CA TRP A 27 4.27 -27.79 -31.83
C TRP A 27 3.71 -26.39 -32.04
N ASP A 28 2.84 -26.20 -33.05
CA ASP A 28 2.18 -24.92 -33.30
C ASP A 28 1.31 -24.48 -32.10
N LYS A 29 0.58 -25.42 -31.48
CA LYS A 29 -0.19 -25.17 -30.25
C LYS A 29 0.69 -24.79 -29.06
N ILE A 30 1.78 -25.51 -28.83
CA ILE A 30 2.72 -25.24 -27.72
C ILE A 30 3.39 -23.89 -27.92
N ASP A 31 3.88 -23.60 -29.13
CA ASP A 31 4.52 -22.33 -29.48
C ASP A 31 3.58 -21.14 -29.23
N THR A 32 2.32 -21.27 -29.66
CA THR A 32 1.28 -20.26 -29.43
C THR A 32 0.96 -20.10 -27.93
N ALA A 33 0.84 -21.20 -27.18
CA ALA A 33 0.57 -21.17 -25.74
C ALA A 33 1.71 -20.51 -24.95
N LEU A 34 2.97 -20.84 -25.28
CA LEU A 34 4.14 -20.21 -24.70
C LEU A 34 4.18 -18.71 -24.99
N LYS A 35 3.79 -18.30 -26.21
CA LYS A 35 3.78 -16.88 -26.59
C LYS A 35 2.71 -16.13 -25.82
N SER A 36 1.51 -16.69 -25.75
CA SER A 36 0.39 -16.13 -24.97
C SER A 36 0.75 -15.95 -23.49
N ASN A 37 1.42 -16.93 -22.89
CA ASN A 37 1.90 -16.83 -21.51
C ASN A 37 2.98 -15.74 -21.35
N ALA A 38 3.95 -15.67 -22.26
CA ALA A 38 5.00 -14.64 -22.22
C ALA A 38 4.41 -13.22 -22.37
N ASP A 39 3.45 -13.05 -23.28
CA ASP A 39 2.72 -11.79 -23.45
C ASP A 39 1.90 -11.44 -22.21
N GLY A 40 1.25 -12.44 -21.60
CA GLY A 40 0.52 -12.28 -20.34
C GLY A 40 1.44 -11.83 -19.19
N VAL A 41 2.62 -12.42 -19.07
CA VAL A 41 3.63 -12.02 -18.07
C VAL A 41 4.15 -10.62 -18.34
N ALA A 42 4.46 -10.27 -19.59
CA ALA A 42 4.92 -8.93 -19.96
C ALA A 42 3.84 -7.86 -19.69
N ALA A 43 2.57 -8.18 -19.96
CA ALA A 43 1.44 -7.31 -19.63
C ALA A 43 1.28 -7.13 -18.12
N LEU A 44 1.41 -8.19 -17.33
CA LEU A 44 1.36 -8.12 -15.86
C LEU A 44 2.52 -7.31 -15.29
N GLN A 45 3.74 -7.46 -15.81
CA GLN A 45 4.89 -6.65 -15.38
C GLN A 45 4.68 -5.16 -15.69
N THR A 46 4.13 -4.85 -16.87
CA THR A 46 3.79 -3.48 -17.25
C THR A 46 2.71 -2.89 -16.33
N ALA A 47 1.67 -3.67 -16.02
CA ALA A 47 0.62 -3.28 -15.09
C ALA A 47 1.16 -3.08 -13.66
N LEU A 48 2.04 -3.97 -13.19
CA LEU A 48 2.68 -3.87 -11.88
C LEU A 48 3.56 -2.62 -11.78
N ALA A 49 4.33 -2.29 -12.81
CA ALA A 49 5.14 -1.07 -12.86
C ALA A 49 4.29 0.21 -12.81
N SER A 50 3.01 0.14 -13.18
CA SER A 50 2.06 1.26 -13.06
C SER A 50 1.42 1.37 -11.66
N CYS A 51 1.55 0.34 -10.82
CA CYS A 51 1.00 0.33 -9.47
C CYS A 51 1.95 1.00 -8.47
N GLY A 52 1.40 1.62 -7.42
CA GLY A 52 2.18 2.14 -6.29
C GLY A 52 2.80 1.03 -5.43
N ASN A 53 3.91 1.33 -4.75
CA ASN A 53 4.64 0.38 -3.89
C ASN A 53 4.13 0.37 -2.43
N CYS A 54 2.86 0.70 -2.19
CA CYS A 54 2.30 0.73 -0.85
C CYS A 54 0.93 0.07 -0.77
N LYS A 55 0.68 -0.59 0.37
CA LYS A 55 -0.66 -1.06 0.75
C LYS A 55 -1.36 0.07 1.49
N ILE A 56 -2.56 0.42 1.04
CA ILE A 56 -3.43 1.36 1.75
C ILE A 56 -4.18 0.59 2.84
N VAL A 57 -4.11 1.07 4.08
CA VAL A 57 -4.89 0.57 5.21
C VAL A 57 -5.76 1.71 5.72
N TYR A 58 -7.02 1.43 6.00
CA TYR A 58 -7.95 2.38 6.60
C TYR A 58 -8.63 1.75 7.81
N GLY A 59 -8.96 2.57 8.80
CA GLY A 59 -9.63 2.10 10.00
C GLY A 59 -10.09 3.25 10.88
N THR A 60 -10.58 2.91 12.07
CA THR A 60 -11.06 3.91 13.04
C THR A 60 -10.66 3.56 14.46
N TYR A 61 -10.70 4.56 15.34
CA TYR A 61 -10.66 4.37 16.79
C TYR A 61 -11.53 5.43 17.49
N THR A 62 -11.85 5.19 18.75
CA THR A 62 -12.55 6.15 19.61
C THR A 62 -11.58 6.77 20.59
N GLY A 63 -11.60 8.10 20.71
CA GLY A 63 -10.72 8.83 21.60
C GLY A 63 -11.07 8.58 23.08
N SER A 64 -10.02 8.52 23.89
CA SER A 64 -10.11 8.18 25.32
C SER A 64 -10.15 9.40 26.25
N GLY A 65 -9.88 10.59 25.74
CA GLY A 65 -9.72 11.84 26.49
C GLY A 65 -8.32 12.06 27.07
N LYS A 66 -7.47 11.04 27.08
CA LYS A 66 -6.14 11.13 27.68
C LYS A 66 -5.16 11.81 26.72
N SER A 67 -4.16 12.48 27.28
CA SER A 67 -3.17 13.21 26.50
C SER A 67 -1.79 13.17 27.15
N GLY A 68 -0.80 13.60 26.38
CA GLY A 68 0.56 13.81 26.86
C GLY A 68 1.44 12.57 26.80
N SER A 69 2.70 12.75 27.16
CA SER A 69 3.74 11.71 27.05
C SER A 69 3.43 10.44 27.85
N ALA A 70 2.68 10.55 28.94
CA ALA A 70 2.24 9.41 29.74
C ALA A 70 1.07 8.62 29.10
N ASN A 71 0.38 9.20 28.12
CA ASN A 71 -0.79 8.60 27.47
C ASN A 71 -0.74 8.77 25.94
N PRO A 72 0.26 8.20 25.25
CA PRO A 72 0.35 8.30 23.81
C PRO A 72 -0.76 7.50 23.11
N ASN A 73 -1.24 8.01 21.98
CA ASN A 73 -1.99 7.23 21.02
C ASN A 73 -1.05 6.27 20.30
N LYS A 74 -1.59 5.14 19.86
CA LYS A 74 -0.86 4.09 19.16
C LYS A 74 -1.71 3.45 18.08
N LEU A 75 -1.14 3.30 16.89
CA LEU A 75 -1.67 2.46 15.82
C LEU A 75 -0.64 1.40 15.43
N THR A 76 -1.11 0.17 15.23
CA THR A 76 -0.30 -1.00 14.85
C THR A 76 -0.81 -1.55 13.53
N PHE A 77 0.10 -1.99 12.67
CA PHE A 77 -0.17 -2.44 11.30
C PHE A 77 0.55 -3.76 11.03
N ASP A 78 0.20 -4.44 9.94
CA ASP A 78 0.86 -5.68 9.50
C ASP A 78 2.19 -5.43 8.75
N GLY A 79 2.63 -4.18 8.69
CA GLY A 79 3.85 -3.78 8.00
C GLY A 79 4.31 -2.40 8.43
N LYS A 80 5.35 -1.88 7.78
CA LYS A 80 5.98 -0.61 8.16
C LYS A 80 5.16 0.58 7.65
N PRO A 81 4.48 1.35 8.52
CA PRO A 81 3.77 2.54 8.07
C PRO A 81 4.75 3.64 7.66
N VAL A 82 4.54 4.25 6.49
CA VAL A 82 5.36 5.37 5.98
C VAL A 82 4.64 6.72 6.09
N LEU A 83 3.32 6.73 5.92
CA LEU A 83 2.46 7.88 6.11
C LEU A 83 1.23 7.43 6.90
N VAL A 84 0.85 8.18 7.92
CA VAL A 84 -0.40 7.99 8.65
C VAL A 84 -1.11 9.34 8.76
N ILE A 85 -2.34 9.38 8.28
CA ILE A 85 -3.24 10.53 8.39
C ILE A 85 -4.37 10.15 9.33
N VAL A 86 -4.69 11.03 10.28
CA VAL A 86 -5.81 10.86 11.21
C VAL A 86 -6.72 12.08 11.12
N GLN A 87 -8.03 11.85 11.11
CA GLN A 87 -9.04 12.89 11.04
C GLN A 87 -10.26 12.52 11.90
N GLU A 88 -10.87 13.51 12.56
CA GLU A 88 -12.12 13.33 13.29
C GLU A 88 -13.30 13.06 12.32
N GLU A 89 -14.24 12.21 12.71
CA GLU A 89 -15.44 11.91 11.91
C GLU A 89 -16.29 13.14 11.60
N LYS A 90 -16.39 14.05 12.56
CA LYS A 90 -17.19 15.26 12.46
C LYS A 90 -16.30 16.45 12.80
N GLN A 91 -16.45 17.53 12.06
CA GLN A 91 -15.83 18.79 12.43
C GLN A 91 -16.93 19.84 12.56
N THR A 92 -16.95 20.53 13.68
CA THR A 92 -17.94 21.59 13.96
C THR A 92 -17.36 22.99 13.77
N ALA A 93 -16.05 23.11 13.50
CA ALA A 93 -15.36 24.36 13.21
C ALA A 93 -15.02 24.50 11.72
N ASP A 94 -14.90 25.73 11.21
CA ASP A 94 -14.48 26.03 9.83
C ASP A 94 -12.95 25.87 9.62
N MET A 95 -12.34 24.85 10.23
CA MET A 95 -10.90 24.60 10.19
C MET A 95 -10.60 23.17 9.74
N ASP A 96 -9.57 23.00 8.90
CA ASP A 96 -9.05 21.68 8.55
C ASP A 96 -8.23 21.12 9.72
N ILE A 97 -8.76 20.06 10.35
CA ILE A 97 -8.21 19.43 11.54
C ILE A 97 -7.84 18.00 11.16
N ASN A 98 -6.58 17.82 10.75
CA ASN A 98 -5.98 16.53 10.48
C ASN A 98 -4.57 16.43 11.09
N LEU A 99 -4.19 15.22 11.47
CA LEU A 99 -2.83 14.89 11.89
C LEU A 99 -2.16 14.10 10.77
N ARG A 100 -1.03 14.61 10.27
CA ARG A 100 -0.23 13.93 9.26
C ARG A 100 1.13 13.56 9.84
N MET A 101 1.38 12.27 9.94
CA MET A 101 2.64 11.71 10.43
C MET A 101 3.38 11.04 9.27
N LEU A 102 4.53 11.59 8.90
CA LEU A 102 5.39 11.06 7.85
C LEU A 102 6.66 10.46 8.47
N ARG A 103 6.98 9.19 8.18
CA ARG A 103 8.22 8.56 8.65
C ARG A 103 9.43 9.12 7.86
N PRO A 104 10.59 9.38 8.49
CA PRO A 104 10.95 9.15 9.89
C PRO A 104 10.74 10.34 10.82
N CYS A 105 10.01 11.38 10.40
CA CYS A 105 9.80 12.58 11.22
C CYS A 105 9.24 12.20 12.59
N THR A 106 9.83 12.76 13.64
CA THR A 106 9.47 12.52 15.04
C THR A 106 8.55 13.60 15.60
N TRP A 107 7.91 14.34 14.70
CA TRP A 107 6.94 15.37 15.02
C TRP A 107 5.84 15.41 13.95
N ALA A 108 4.67 15.88 14.34
CA ALA A 108 3.56 16.15 13.44
C ALA A 108 2.70 17.26 14.03
N GLN A 109 2.11 18.10 13.18
CA GLN A 109 1.19 19.11 13.65
C GLN A 109 -0.21 18.53 13.74
N GLY A 110 -0.85 18.72 14.90
CA GLY A 110 -2.27 18.47 15.08
C GLY A 110 -2.98 19.80 15.18
N ALA A 111 -3.49 20.33 14.08
CA ALA A 111 -4.25 21.59 14.13
C ALA A 111 -5.60 21.31 14.78
N ALA A 112 -5.95 22.04 15.83
CA ALA A 112 -7.33 22.11 16.35
C ALA A 112 -7.81 23.57 16.53
N THR A 113 -6.89 24.53 16.43
CA THR A 113 -7.09 25.98 16.60
C THR A 113 -6.03 26.73 15.76
N ASN A 114 -6.01 28.07 15.81
CA ASN A 114 -5.05 28.93 15.09
C ASN A 114 -3.61 28.84 15.62
N ASP A 115 -3.36 27.99 16.62
CA ASP A 115 -2.06 27.81 17.26
C ASP A 115 -1.29 26.60 16.71
N ASN A 116 0.02 26.64 16.85
CA ASN A 116 0.93 25.61 16.35
C ASN A 116 1.07 24.45 17.35
N TRP A 117 0.12 23.52 17.37
CA TRP A 117 0.14 22.37 18.30
C TRP A 117 0.91 21.19 17.74
N VAL A 118 2.11 20.97 18.29
CA VAL A 118 3.01 19.92 17.86
C VAL A 118 2.80 18.65 18.68
N ASN A 119 2.62 17.54 17.98
CA ASN A 119 2.69 16.20 18.55
C ASN A 119 4.11 15.67 18.42
N ALA A 120 4.60 14.98 19.45
CA ALA A 120 5.77 14.12 19.32
C ALA A 120 5.36 12.80 18.70
N VAL A 121 6.16 12.27 17.76
CA VAL A 121 5.89 11.04 17.03
C VAL A 121 7.03 10.06 17.24
N THR A 122 6.70 8.81 17.54
CA THR A 122 7.66 7.72 17.69
C THR A 122 7.27 6.56 16.80
N TRP A 123 8.20 6.15 15.95
CA TRP A 123 7.99 5.05 15.01
C TRP A 123 8.55 3.74 15.58
N GLY A 124 7.76 2.67 15.50
CA GLY A 124 8.26 1.30 15.66
C GLY A 124 8.43 0.61 14.31
N ALA A 125 8.73 -0.69 14.30
CA ALA A 125 8.83 -1.48 13.07
C ALA A 125 7.51 -1.48 12.28
N ALA A 126 6.40 -1.77 12.96
CA ALA A 126 5.06 -1.88 12.37
C ALA A 126 4.00 -1.03 13.12
N GLN A 127 4.43 0.06 13.74
CA GLN A 127 3.55 0.92 14.54
C GLN A 127 3.98 2.39 14.47
N VAL A 128 3.04 3.28 14.81
CA VAL A 128 3.29 4.67 15.14
C VAL A 128 2.65 5.01 16.48
N GLN A 129 3.35 5.80 17.28
CA GLN A 129 2.83 6.39 18.50
C GLN A 129 2.96 7.90 18.44
N TRP A 130 2.00 8.62 19.01
CA TRP A 130 2.09 10.07 19.12
C TRP A 130 1.42 10.60 20.37
N TYR A 131 1.85 11.78 20.81
CA TYR A 131 1.20 12.51 21.88
C TYR A 131 1.36 14.03 21.70
N SER A 132 0.41 14.81 22.21
CA SER A 132 0.48 16.27 22.21
C SER A 132 1.55 16.73 23.20
N ARG A 133 2.47 17.61 22.77
CA ARG A 133 3.51 18.17 23.66
C ARG A 133 2.95 19.13 24.71
N ASN A 134 1.70 19.53 24.55
CA ASN A 134 1.02 20.48 25.44
C ASN A 134 -0.10 19.77 26.23
N ASP A 135 -0.10 18.45 26.26
CA ASP A 135 -1.06 17.62 26.99
C ASP A 135 -2.53 17.93 26.64
N TYR A 136 -2.82 18.28 25.39
CA TYR A 136 -4.16 18.67 24.94
C TYR A 136 -4.80 17.63 23.99
N ALA A 137 -5.80 16.89 24.48
CA ALA A 137 -6.41 15.75 23.79
C ALA A 137 -7.00 16.05 22.38
N PRO A 138 -7.63 17.21 22.11
CA PRO A 138 -8.07 17.58 20.76
C PRO A 138 -6.94 17.57 19.74
N THR A 139 -5.80 18.17 20.07
CA THR A 139 -4.63 18.23 19.17
C THR A 139 -3.91 16.90 19.05
N GLN A 140 -4.14 15.98 20.00
CA GLN A 140 -3.67 14.60 19.95
C GLN A 140 -4.63 13.69 19.16
N PHE A 141 -5.78 14.19 18.71
CA PHE A 141 -6.82 13.38 18.07
C PHE A 141 -7.30 12.26 19.00
N ASN A 142 -7.56 12.61 20.27
CA ASN A 142 -7.90 11.64 21.30
C ASN A 142 -8.97 12.14 22.28
N GLU A 143 -9.85 13.07 21.90
CA GLU A 143 -10.92 13.52 22.77
C GLU A 143 -11.90 12.39 23.12
N THR A 144 -12.41 12.40 24.35
CA THR A 144 -13.30 11.35 24.85
C THR A 144 -14.52 11.17 23.97
N GLY A 145 -14.76 9.94 23.52
CA GLY A 145 -15.99 9.56 22.81
C GLY A 145 -16.04 10.03 21.35
N LYS A 146 -15.09 10.84 20.89
CA LYS A 146 -14.97 11.22 19.49
C LYS A 146 -14.41 10.08 18.66
N LYS A 147 -14.92 9.91 17.44
CA LYS A 147 -14.45 8.90 16.50
C LYS A 147 -13.45 9.51 15.53
N TYR A 148 -12.34 8.82 15.32
CA TYR A 148 -11.29 9.22 14.40
C TYR A 148 -11.09 8.15 13.34
N TYR A 149 -10.98 8.57 12.09
CA TYR A 149 -10.61 7.72 10.96
C TYR A 149 -9.13 7.91 10.70
N TYR A 150 -8.46 6.83 10.32
CA TYR A 150 -7.09 6.90 9.84
C TYR A 150 -6.95 6.23 8.48
N LEU A 151 -6.02 6.76 7.70
CA LEU A 151 -5.46 6.13 6.52
C LEU A 151 -3.96 6.00 6.72
N ALA A 152 -3.42 4.82 6.44
CA ALA A 152 -2.00 4.56 6.47
C ALA A 152 -1.53 4.00 5.13
N LEU A 153 -0.40 4.50 4.66
CA LEU A 153 0.37 3.86 3.60
C LEU A 153 1.40 2.95 4.26
N ILE A 154 1.33 1.66 3.97
CA ILE A 154 2.24 0.64 4.46
C ILE A 154 3.23 0.31 3.35
N ASP A 155 4.51 0.35 3.67
CA ASP A 155 5.60 -0.12 2.82
C ASP A 155 5.33 -1.58 2.43
N ALA A 156 4.93 -1.81 1.19
CA ALA A 156 4.82 -3.15 0.64
C ALA A 156 6.21 -3.49 0.14
N ALA A 157 6.98 -4.23 0.95
CA ALA A 157 8.31 -4.68 0.54
C ALA A 157 8.21 -5.29 -0.87
N VAL A 158 8.92 -4.68 -1.82
CA VAL A 158 9.14 -5.23 -3.16
C VAL A 158 10.25 -6.25 -3.08
#